data_AF-A0A973R3T2-F1
#
_entry.id   AF-A0A973R3T2-F1
#
_cell.length_a   1.000
_cell.length_b   1.000
_cell.length_c   1.000
_cell.angle_alpha   90.00
_cell.angle_beta   90.00
_cell.angle_gamma   90.00
#
_symmetry.space_group_name_H-M   'P 1'
#
loop_
_entity.id
_entity.type
_entity.pdbx_description
1 polymer ?
#
loop_
_entity_poly.entity_id
_entity_poly.type
_entity_poly.pdbx_seq_one_letter_code
_entity_poly.pdbx_strand_id
1 'polypeptide(L)'
;MAKSGEINVNTDGAVIQNIDLVGDIRVEANNVTIRNVRVTAPHGGDRSDWGILQWVGYHGLTVENVEIVGNPDTELREGIMDPGGVVNVHHCNIHGISKHGIDTTQGVISDNYIHDPYWFTAADGELDSVRISGSPDPGTSLLIQHNTLIDVNTVNGAISMFETDGGQPTRVTIDGNYFATWGFSIYAGGASAPTSYIVVKNNVFANKYKDGYMPVTEWNAHGTGNVWTSNTWEDGKPALVTK
;
A
#
# COMPACT_ATOMS: atom_id res chain seq x y z
N MET A 1 -7.15 22.01 18.12
CA MET A 1 -8.28 21.16 18.55
C MET A 1 -8.55 20.20 17.43
N ALA A 2 -8.63 18.90 17.71
CA ALA A 2 -8.91 17.89 16.69
C ALA A 2 -10.32 18.10 16.13
N LYS A 3 -10.47 17.98 14.80
CA LYS A 3 -11.76 17.84 14.14
C LYS A 3 -12.26 16.41 14.34
N SER A 4 -13.56 16.19 14.26
CA SER A 4 -14.14 14.87 14.46
C SER A 4 -15.21 14.58 13.39
N GLY A 5 -15.27 13.33 12.92
CA GLY A 5 -16.19 12.86 11.89
C GLY A 5 -15.57 12.75 10.50
N GLU A 6 -16.40 12.38 9.52
CA GLU A 6 -15.98 12.29 8.11
C GLU A 6 -15.88 13.68 7.49
N ILE A 7 -14.79 13.93 6.74
CA ILE A 7 -14.67 15.07 5.84
C ILE A 7 -14.99 14.60 4.42
N ASN A 8 -16.13 15.05 3.89
CA ASN A 8 -16.51 14.85 2.50
C ASN A 8 -15.96 15.98 1.62
N VAL A 9 -15.14 15.64 0.61
CA VAL A 9 -14.51 16.57 -0.32
C VAL A 9 -15.14 16.45 -1.70
N ASN A 10 -15.96 17.42 -2.07
CA ASN A 10 -16.76 17.39 -3.31
C ASN A 10 -16.43 18.56 -4.25
N THR A 11 -15.19 19.07 -4.19
CA THR A 11 -14.74 20.20 -5.00
C THR A 11 -13.39 19.88 -5.64
N ASP A 12 -13.35 19.92 -6.97
CA ASP A 12 -12.12 19.67 -7.72
C ASP A 12 -11.03 20.68 -7.34
N GLY A 13 -9.79 20.21 -7.22
CA GLY A 13 -8.66 21.04 -6.82
C GLY A 13 -8.67 21.46 -5.35
N ALA A 14 -9.56 20.91 -4.52
CA ALA A 14 -9.58 21.22 -3.09
C ALA A 14 -8.26 20.83 -2.41
N VAL A 15 -7.90 21.62 -1.40
CA VAL A 15 -6.73 21.36 -0.56
C VAL A 15 -7.17 21.22 0.89
N ILE A 16 -6.99 20.03 1.45
CA ILE A 16 -7.18 19.75 2.88
C ILE A 16 -5.80 19.76 3.54
N GLN A 17 -5.59 20.64 4.52
CA GLN A 17 -4.26 20.79 5.10
C GLN A 17 -4.27 21.30 6.54
N ASN A 18 -3.20 20.97 7.27
CA ASN A 18 -2.90 21.46 8.62
C ASN A 18 -4.03 21.16 9.61
N ILE A 19 -4.55 19.94 9.58
CA ILE A 19 -5.60 19.47 10.49
C ILE A 19 -5.19 18.18 11.19
N ASP A 20 -5.68 18.05 12.42
CA ASP A 20 -5.70 16.81 13.19
C ASP A 20 -7.16 16.36 13.21
N LEU A 21 -7.43 15.17 12.68
CA LEU A 21 -8.76 14.62 12.45
C LEU A 21 -8.90 13.30 13.21
N VAL A 22 -9.95 13.19 14.02
CA VAL A 22 -10.45 11.90 14.49
C VAL A 22 -11.62 11.52 13.59
N GLY A 23 -11.39 10.63 12.62
CA GLY A 23 -12.35 10.32 11.57
C GLY A 23 -11.64 9.92 10.30
N ASP A 24 -12.27 10.24 9.18
CA ASP A 24 -11.82 9.82 7.86
C ASP A 24 -12.11 10.91 6.81
N ILE A 25 -11.45 10.81 5.66
CA ILE A 25 -11.60 11.76 4.55
C ILE A 25 -12.07 11.00 3.33
N ARG A 26 -13.26 11.33 2.85
CA ARG A 26 -13.84 10.81 1.61
C ARG A 26 -13.75 11.85 0.50
N VAL A 27 -13.11 11.49 -0.60
CA VAL A 27 -12.84 12.37 -1.73
C VAL A 27 -13.69 11.97 -2.92
N GLU A 28 -14.70 12.79 -3.22
CA GLU A 28 -15.54 12.71 -4.40
C GLU A 28 -15.28 13.92 -5.31
N ALA A 29 -14.01 14.13 -5.64
CA ALA A 29 -13.56 15.23 -6.49
C ALA A 29 -12.20 14.92 -7.12
N ASN A 30 -11.89 15.58 -8.24
CA ASN A 30 -10.63 15.40 -8.95
C ASN A 30 -9.53 16.33 -8.43
N ASN A 31 -8.28 15.90 -8.57
CA ASN A 31 -7.09 16.74 -8.34
C ASN A 31 -7.01 17.31 -6.91
N VAL A 32 -7.49 16.57 -5.91
CA VAL A 32 -7.48 16.99 -4.51
C VAL A 32 -6.09 16.77 -3.90
N THR A 33 -5.66 17.70 -3.04
CA THR A 33 -4.45 17.53 -2.23
C THR A 33 -4.80 17.45 -0.76
N ILE A 34 -4.31 16.43 -0.06
CA ILE A 34 -4.36 16.28 1.39
C ILE A 34 -2.93 16.35 1.91
N ARG A 35 -2.62 17.33 2.77
CA ARG A 35 -1.24 17.52 3.23
C ARG A 35 -1.06 18.04 4.64
N ASN A 36 -0.01 17.59 5.33
CA ASN A 36 0.24 17.97 6.72
C ASN A 36 -1.00 17.69 7.59
N VAL A 37 -1.51 16.47 7.49
CA VAL A 37 -2.73 16.02 8.17
C VAL A 37 -2.40 14.83 9.06
N ARG A 38 -3.02 14.75 10.23
CA ARG A 38 -3.10 13.52 11.02
C ARG A 38 -4.53 13.02 10.99
N VAL A 39 -4.73 11.74 10.64
CA VAL A 39 -6.02 11.05 10.65
C VAL A 39 -5.94 9.93 11.67
N THR A 40 -6.76 10.00 12.71
CA THR A 40 -6.93 8.92 13.70
C THR A 40 -8.29 8.27 13.46
N ALA A 41 -8.30 7.02 13.04
CA ALA A 41 -9.50 6.26 12.73
C ALA A 41 -9.58 4.99 13.59
N PRO A 42 -10.80 4.50 13.90
CA PRO A 42 -12.10 5.03 13.49
C PRO A 42 -12.59 6.22 14.32
N HIS A 43 -13.61 6.93 13.80
CA HIS A 43 -14.40 7.89 14.57
C HIS A 43 -15.76 7.31 14.94
N GLY A 44 -15.84 6.77 16.16
CA GLY A 44 -17.07 6.21 16.72
C GLY A 44 -17.31 4.76 16.29
N GLY A 45 -17.67 3.90 17.25
CA GLY A 45 -17.73 2.45 17.05
C GLY A 45 -16.34 1.80 16.94
N ASP A 46 -16.33 0.51 16.62
CA ASP A 46 -15.12 -0.31 16.62
C ASP A 46 -14.55 -0.54 15.20
N ARG A 47 -15.01 0.19 14.17
CA ARG A 47 -14.58 -0.01 12.78
C ARG A 47 -14.68 1.24 11.87
N SER A 48 -13.64 1.44 11.06
CA SER A 48 -13.58 2.29 9.87
C SER A 48 -13.05 1.48 8.69
N ASP A 49 -13.67 1.67 7.53
CA ASP A 49 -13.23 1.01 6.30
C ASP A 49 -11.99 1.70 5.71
N TRP A 50 -11.81 3.01 5.88
CA TRP A 50 -10.65 3.76 5.40
C TRP A 50 -10.27 4.90 6.34
N GLY A 51 -9.01 5.35 6.27
CA GLY A 51 -8.58 6.66 6.78
C GLY A 51 -8.77 7.77 5.74
N ILE A 52 -8.33 7.50 4.50
CA ILE A 52 -8.54 8.38 3.34
C ILE A 52 -9.03 7.53 2.16
N LEU A 53 -10.06 7.99 1.46
CA LEU A 53 -10.62 7.32 0.29
C LEU A 53 -10.70 8.28 -0.90
N GLN A 54 -10.09 7.93 -2.04
CA GLN A 54 -10.51 8.44 -3.35
C GLN A 54 -11.72 7.62 -3.79
N TRP A 55 -12.88 8.22 -4.04
CA TRP A 55 -14.05 7.47 -4.45
C TRP A 55 -13.94 7.03 -5.92
N VAL A 56 -14.57 5.90 -6.26
CA VAL A 56 -14.60 5.39 -7.63
C VAL A 56 -15.14 6.44 -8.61
N GLY A 57 -14.45 6.60 -9.74
CA GLY A 57 -14.80 7.56 -10.79
C GLY A 57 -14.10 8.92 -10.67
N TYR A 58 -13.29 9.14 -9.63
CA TYR A 58 -12.45 10.33 -9.45
C TYR A 58 -10.96 10.00 -9.63
N HIS A 59 -10.11 11.02 -9.77
CA HIS A 59 -8.67 10.83 -9.98
C HIS A 59 -7.84 12.02 -9.49
N GLY A 60 -6.53 11.81 -9.38
CA GLY A 60 -5.57 12.88 -9.11
C GLY A 60 -5.46 13.25 -7.63
N LEU A 61 -5.89 12.37 -6.72
CA LEU A 61 -5.63 12.55 -5.29
C LEU A 61 -4.11 12.55 -5.03
N THR A 62 -3.65 13.56 -4.31
CA THR A 62 -2.30 13.63 -3.75
C THR A 62 -2.40 13.64 -2.23
N VAL A 63 -1.75 12.69 -1.56
CA VAL A 63 -1.64 12.59 -0.11
C VAL A 63 -0.18 12.74 0.29
N GLU A 64 0.16 13.81 1.01
CA GLU A 64 1.55 14.13 1.33
C GLU A 64 1.80 14.57 2.77
N ASN A 65 2.86 14.06 3.40
CA ASN A 65 3.18 14.40 4.80
C ASN A 65 1.97 14.14 5.72
N VAL A 66 1.32 12.98 5.56
CA VAL A 66 0.15 12.59 6.35
C VAL A 66 0.52 11.48 7.32
N GLU A 67 0.01 11.57 8.55
CA GLU A 67 0.00 10.46 9.49
C GLU A 67 -1.39 9.82 9.53
N ILE A 68 -1.48 8.51 9.34
CA ILE A 68 -2.69 7.72 9.51
C ILE A 68 -2.48 6.76 10.69
N VAL A 69 -3.39 6.82 11.64
CA VAL A 69 -3.30 6.13 12.92
C VAL A 69 -4.56 5.30 13.13
N GLY A 70 -4.41 3.98 13.12
CA GLY A 70 -5.36 3.08 13.79
C GLY A 70 -4.77 2.48 15.07
N ASN A 71 -5.42 1.48 15.64
CA ASN A 71 -5.01 0.86 16.92
C ASN A 71 -5.66 -0.52 17.11
N PRO A 72 -5.05 -1.46 17.85
CA PRO A 72 -5.51 -2.85 17.92
C PRO A 72 -6.89 -3.06 18.58
N ASP A 73 -7.40 -2.06 19.30
CA ASP A 73 -8.69 -2.13 19.98
C ASP A 73 -9.87 -1.78 19.07
N THR A 74 -9.58 -1.20 17.90
CA THR A 74 -10.58 -0.80 16.89
C THR A 74 -10.12 -1.24 15.49
N GLU A 75 -11.00 -1.35 14.52
CA GLU A 75 -10.63 -1.78 13.16
C GLU A 75 -10.43 -0.55 12.27
N LEU A 76 -9.24 -0.37 11.71
CA LEU A 76 -9.00 0.47 10.54
C LEU A 76 -8.54 -0.45 9.41
N ARG A 77 -9.43 -0.73 8.45
CA ARG A 77 -9.11 -1.66 7.36
C ARG A 77 -8.06 -1.09 6.43
N GLU A 78 -8.40 0.01 5.77
CA GLU A 78 -7.51 0.66 4.81
C GLU A 78 -6.91 1.95 5.39
N GLY A 79 -5.61 2.14 5.29
CA GLY A 79 -5.02 3.46 5.55
C GLY A 79 -5.48 4.45 4.49
N ILE A 80 -5.08 4.18 3.24
CA ILE A 80 -5.50 4.93 2.06
C ILE A 80 -6.09 3.96 1.04
N MET A 81 -7.32 4.22 0.59
CA MET A 81 -8.00 3.40 -0.40
C MET A 81 -8.25 4.21 -1.68
N ASP A 82 -7.97 3.59 -2.82
CA ASP A 82 -8.24 4.10 -4.16
C ASP A 82 -8.78 2.95 -5.05
N PRO A 83 -10.10 2.75 -5.09
CA PRO A 83 -10.75 1.73 -5.92
C PRO A 83 -10.79 2.11 -7.42
N GLY A 84 -10.12 3.19 -7.84
CA GLY A 84 -9.95 3.54 -9.24
C GLY A 84 -9.62 5.02 -9.45
N GLY A 85 -8.68 5.29 -10.34
CA GLY A 85 -8.12 6.61 -10.57
C GLY A 85 -6.60 6.59 -10.40
N VAL A 86 -5.93 7.73 -10.53
CA VAL A 86 -4.48 7.84 -10.23
C VAL A 86 -4.34 8.48 -8.86
N VAL A 87 -3.56 7.87 -7.96
CA VAL A 87 -3.23 8.43 -6.64
C VAL A 87 -1.72 8.62 -6.49
N ASN A 88 -1.32 9.70 -5.82
CA ASN A 88 0.07 9.93 -5.42
C ASN A 88 0.12 10.00 -3.89
N VAL A 89 0.88 9.11 -3.26
CA VAL A 89 1.05 9.04 -1.80
C VAL A 89 2.53 9.16 -1.48
N HIS A 90 2.92 10.24 -0.81
CA HIS A 90 4.33 10.47 -0.50
C HIS A 90 4.61 11.02 0.90
N HIS A 91 5.72 10.60 1.50
CA HIS A 91 6.14 11.03 2.85
C HIS A 91 5.08 10.78 3.95
N CYS A 92 4.30 9.72 3.84
CA CYS A 92 3.27 9.40 4.82
C CYS A 92 3.78 8.40 5.89
N ASN A 93 3.23 8.51 7.09
CA ASN A 93 3.40 7.54 8.17
C ASN A 93 2.07 6.83 8.43
N ILE A 94 1.97 5.54 8.10
CA ILE A 94 0.73 4.77 8.17
C ILE A 94 0.94 3.60 9.11
N HIS A 95 0.16 3.57 10.20
CA HIS A 95 0.32 2.52 11.21
C HIS A 95 -0.98 2.17 11.93
N GLY A 96 -0.95 0.99 12.56
CA GLY A 96 -2.12 0.46 13.25
C GLY A 96 -3.28 0.18 12.28
N ILE A 97 -2.99 -0.43 11.14
CA ILE A 97 -4.01 -0.91 10.21
C ILE A 97 -4.29 -2.40 10.41
N SER A 98 -5.48 -2.86 10.01
CA SER A 98 -5.90 -4.25 10.09
C SER A 98 -6.06 -4.96 8.74
N LYS A 99 -5.98 -4.24 7.61
CA LYS A 99 -5.93 -4.80 6.26
C LYS A 99 -4.84 -4.17 5.38
N HIS A 100 -5.10 -3.11 4.62
CA HIS A 100 -4.08 -2.58 3.72
C HIS A 100 -3.62 -1.18 4.08
N GLY A 101 -2.31 -0.95 3.98
CA GLY A 101 -1.76 0.38 4.26
C GLY A 101 -2.21 1.35 3.17
N ILE A 102 -2.02 0.92 1.93
CA ILE A 102 -2.49 1.59 0.72
C ILE A 102 -3.07 0.53 -0.23
N ASP A 103 -4.29 0.74 -0.72
CA ASP A 103 -4.90 -0.07 -1.78
C ASP A 103 -5.12 0.78 -3.03
N THR A 104 -4.46 0.45 -4.14
CA THR A 104 -4.60 1.16 -5.43
C THR A 104 -4.12 0.28 -6.58
N THR A 105 -4.55 0.60 -7.81
CA THR A 105 -4.04 -0.03 -9.02
C THR A 105 -2.93 0.78 -9.72
N GLN A 106 -2.80 2.08 -9.47
CA GLN A 106 -1.95 2.96 -10.29
C GLN A 106 -1.57 4.29 -9.63
N GLY A 107 -0.44 4.84 -10.04
CA GLY A 107 0.10 6.10 -9.54
C GLY A 107 1.47 5.95 -8.91
N VAL A 108 1.74 6.73 -7.86
CA VAL A 108 3.05 6.76 -7.18
C VAL A 108 2.88 6.62 -5.68
N ILE A 109 3.58 5.65 -5.10
CA ILE A 109 3.68 5.42 -3.66
C ILE A 109 5.15 5.57 -3.31
N SER A 110 5.57 6.70 -2.75
CA SER A 110 6.98 6.95 -2.47
C SER A 110 7.31 7.47 -1.08
N ASP A 111 8.47 7.07 -0.57
CA ASP A 111 9.04 7.65 0.66
C ASP A 111 8.11 7.53 1.88
N ASN A 112 7.26 6.50 1.91
CA ASN A 112 6.32 6.25 3.01
C ASN A 112 6.92 5.29 4.04
N TYR A 113 6.46 5.43 5.28
CA TYR A 113 6.71 4.48 6.36
C TYR A 113 5.39 3.80 6.71
N ILE A 114 5.27 2.51 6.40
CA ILE A 114 4.07 1.71 6.68
C ILE A 114 4.47 0.62 7.67
N HIS A 115 3.90 0.66 8.87
CA HIS A 115 4.38 -0.17 9.97
C HIS A 115 3.32 -0.56 10.99
N ASP A 116 3.67 -1.53 11.84
CA ASP A 116 2.86 -2.01 12.96
C ASP A 116 1.40 -2.29 12.60
N PRO A 117 1.13 -3.09 11.56
CA PRO A 117 -0.21 -3.60 11.36
C PRO A 117 -0.58 -4.55 12.50
N TYR A 118 -1.87 -4.85 12.67
CA TYR A 118 -2.33 -5.82 13.66
C TYR A 118 -3.44 -6.71 13.13
N TRP A 119 -3.52 -7.91 13.71
CA TRP A 119 -4.68 -8.76 13.51
C TRP A 119 -5.88 -8.23 14.27
N PHE A 120 -6.96 -7.97 13.55
CA PHE A 120 -8.26 -7.77 14.15
C PHE A 120 -9.06 -9.06 14.02
N THR A 121 -9.52 -9.65 15.11
CA THR A 121 -10.16 -10.99 15.12
C THR A 121 -11.38 -11.10 14.20
N ALA A 122 -12.05 -9.98 13.90
CA ALA A 122 -13.17 -9.93 12.95
C ALA A 122 -12.75 -9.67 11.49
N ALA A 123 -11.49 -9.32 11.24
CA ALA A 123 -10.93 -9.23 9.90
C ALA A 123 -10.62 -10.65 9.36
N ASP A 124 -10.74 -10.81 8.06
CA ASP A 124 -10.68 -12.08 7.32
C ASP A 124 -9.25 -12.63 7.12
N GLY A 125 -8.23 -12.03 7.74
CA GLY A 125 -6.87 -12.53 7.67
C GLY A 125 -6.04 -11.95 6.53
N GLU A 126 -6.55 -11.00 5.75
CA GLU A 126 -5.84 -10.37 4.64
C GLU A 126 -5.20 -9.06 5.10
N LEU A 127 -3.91 -8.89 4.84
CA LEU A 127 -3.14 -7.74 5.30
C LEU A 127 -1.95 -7.50 4.37
N ASP A 128 -1.79 -6.30 3.84
CA ASP A 128 -0.63 -5.95 3.03
C ASP A 128 -0.23 -4.49 3.29
N SER A 129 1.06 -4.15 3.28
CA SER A 129 1.42 -2.73 3.36
C SER A 129 0.92 -1.94 2.13
N VAL A 130 1.01 -2.57 0.95
CA VAL A 130 0.46 -2.06 -0.31
C VAL A 130 -0.27 -3.19 -1.03
N ARG A 131 -1.58 -3.04 -1.20
CA ARG A 131 -2.43 -3.93 -1.99
C ARG A 131 -2.61 -3.36 -3.40
N ILE A 132 -2.52 -4.23 -4.39
CA ILE A 132 -2.78 -3.90 -5.79
C ILE A 132 -4.02 -4.65 -6.25
N SER A 133 -5.19 -4.04 -6.07
CA SER A 133 -6.50 -4.64 -6.37
C SER A 133 -6.86 -4.51 -7.85
N GLY A 134 -6.13 -5.24 -8.71
CA GLY A 134 -6.35 -5.31 -10.15
C GLY A 134 -5.11 -4.92 -10.97
N SER A 135 -5.34 -4.34 -12.15
CA SER A 135 -4.27 -3.85 -13.03
C SER A 135 -4.40 -2.34 -13.22
N PRO A 136 -3.29 -1.60 -13.42
CA PRO A 136 -3.38 -0.21 -13.82
C PRO A 136 -4.19 -0.08 -15.14
N ASP A 137 -4.81 1.07 -15.40
CA ASP A 137 -5.52 1.36 -16.66
C ASP A 137 -4.56 1.39 -17.88
N PRO A 138 -5.05 1.24 -19.12
CA PRO A 138 -4.22 1.42 -20.31
C PRO A 138 -3.52 2.79 -20.32
N GLY A 139 -2.19 2.77 -20.44
CA GLY A 139 -1.36 3.99 -20.49
C GLY A 139 -0.90 4.53 -19.14
N THR A 140 -1.27 3.89 -18.02
CA THR A 140 -0.78 4.23 -16.68
C THR A 140 0.21 3.18 -16.16
N SER A 141 0.66 3.32 -14.91
CA SER A 141 1.52 2.38 -14.21
C SER A 141 1.45 2.63 -12.70
N LEU A 142 1.94 1.69 -11.91
CA LEU A 142 2.19 1.91 -10.49
C LEU A 142 3.70 1.93 -10.20
N LEU A 143 4.17 2.96 -9.50
CA LEU A 143 5.52 3.05 -8.98
C LEU A 143 5.47 2.99 -7.45
N ILE A 144 6.17 2.04 -6.85
CA ILE A 144 6.33 1.88 -5.41
C ILE A 144 7.83 2.06 -5.11
N GLN A 145 8.22 3.21 -4.56
CA GLN A 145 9.63 3.61 -4.47
C GLN A 145 10.05 4.13 -3.09
N HIS A 146 11.23 3.71 -2.61
CA HIS A 146 11.84 4.25 -1.38
C HIS A 146 10.95 4.18 -0.11
N ASN A 147 10.01 3.25 -0.07
CA ASN A 147 9.19 3.03 1.12
C ASN A 147 9.91 2.14 2.12
N THR A 148 9.59 2.31 3.41
CA THR A 148 9.99 1.43 4.50
C THR A 148 8.75 0.67 4.96
N LEU A 149 8.71 -0.64 4.71
CA LEU A 149 7.54 -1.50 4.94
C LEU A 149 7.88 -2.53 6.03
N ILE A 150 7.32 -2.35 7.21
CA ILE A 150 7.63 -3.17 8.40
C ILE A 150 6.38 -3.85 8.93
N ASP A 151 6.34 -5.17 8.81
CA ASP A 151 5.34 -6.01 9.47
C ASP A 151 6.02 -7.02 10.38
N VAL A 152 6.06 -6.69 11.67
CA VAL A 152 6.61 -7.57 12.72
C VAL A 152 5.53 -8.24 13.57
N ASN A 153 4.25 -8.03 13.24
CA ASN A 153 3.12 -8.40 14.08
C ASN A 153 2.20 -9.43 13.41
N THR A 154 2.23 -9.53 12.08
CA THR A 154 1.37 -10.45 11.32
C THR A 154 2.19 -11.45 10.50
N VAL A 155 1.59 -12.13 9.52
CA VAL A 155 2.26 -13.17 8.71
C VAL A 155 2.11 -12.96 7.21
N ASN A 156 1.79 -11.73 6.78
CA ASN A 156 1.36 -11.47 5.41
C ASN A 156 2.43 -10.75 4.56
N GLY A 157 2.01 -10.34 3.36
CA GLY A 157 2.80 -9.64 2.36
C GLY A 157 3.10 -8.19 2.74
N ALA A 158 4.17 -7.63 2.19
CA ALA A 158 4.31 -6.17 2.15
C ALA A 158 3.63 -5.60 0.90
N ILE A 159 3.92 -6.15 -0.28
CA ILE A 159 3.30 -5.74 -1.54
C ILE A 159 2.66 -6.94 -2.20
N SER A 160 1.38 -6.84 -2.54
CA SER A 160 0.65 -7.97 -3.11
C SER A 160 -0.19 -7.61 -4.32
N MET A 161 0.03 -8.36 -5.41
CA MET A 161 -0.74 -8.31 -6.66
C MET A 161 -1.37 -9.68 -6.92
N PHE A 162 -2.53 -9.96 -6.31
CA PHE A 162 -3.22 -11.23 -6.52
C PHE A 162 -4.04 -11.22 -7.81
N GLU A 163 -3.89 -12.28 -8.61
CA GLU A 163 -4.55 -12.40 -9.92
C GLU A 163 -6.09 -12.45 -9.82
N THR A 164 -6.59 -12.83 -8.65
CA THR A 164 -8.02 -12.94 -8.35
C THR A 164 -8.71 -11.60 -8.18
N ASP A 165 -7.97 -10.49 -8.10
CA ASP A 165 -8.54 -9.15 -7.84
C ASP A 165 -8.94 -8.41 -9.12
N GLY A 166 -9.32 -9.16 -10.16
CA GLY A 166 -9.94 -8.59 -11.35
C GLY A 166 -8.97 -8.09 -12.42
N GLY A 167 -7.68 -8.44 -12.36
CA GLY A 167 -6.71 -8.01 -13.35
C GLY A 167 -5.47 -8.91 -13.44
N GLN A 168 -4.85 -8.92 -14.62
CA GLN A 168 -3.54 -9.56 -14.81
C GLN A 168 -2.45 -8.63 -14.24
N PRO A 169 -1.62 -9.07 -13.29
CA PRO A 169 -0.56 -8.22 -12.74
C PRO A 169 0.38 -7.69 -13.82
N THR A 170 0.44 -6.36 -13.96
CA THR A 170 1.26 -5.70 -14.98
C THR A 170 1.62 -4.26 -14.68
N ARG A 171 2.73 -3.76 -15.25
CA ARG A 171 3.18 -2.35 -15.21
C ARG A 171 3.33 -1.80 -13.79
N VAL A 172 3.96 -2.60 -12.94
CA VAL A 172 4.31 -2.24 -11.57
C VAL A 172 5.83 -2.19 -11.45
N THR A 173 6.34 -1.07 -10.93
CA THR A 173 7.76 -0.92 -10.59
C THR A 173 7.92 -0.82 -9.08
N ILE A 174 8.73 -1.70 -8.50
CA ILE A 174 9.07 -1.75 -7.08
C ILE A 174 10.57 -1.45 -6.96
N ASP A 175 10.91 -0.23 -6.57
CA ASP A 175 12.27 0.33 -6.65
C ASP A 175 12.79 0.86 -5.31
N GLY A 176 13.90 0.33 -4.81
CA GLY A 176 14.61 0.94 -3.68
C GLY A 176 13.86 0.93 -2.35
N ASN A 177 12.91 0.02 -2.15
CA ASN A 177 12.18 -0.11 -0.90
C ASN A 177 12.95 -0.97 0.11
N TYR A 178 12.68 -0.74 1.39
CA TYR A 178 13.11 -1.60 2.49
C TYR A 178 11.94 -2.45 2.99
N PHE A 179 12.17 -3.75 3.11
CA PHE A 179 11.18 -4.74 3.55
C PHE A 179 11.64 -5.43 4.81
N ALA A 180 10.81 -5.41 5.85
CA ALA A 180 10.98 -6.25 7.04
C ALA A 180 9.62 -6.85 7.43
N THR A 181 9.24 -7.96 6.78
CA THR A 181 7.97 -8.65 7.04
C THR A 181 8.18 -10.02 7.67
N TRP A 182 7.12 -10.62 8.21
CA TRP A 182 7.16 -12.01 8.69
C TRP A 182 6.89 -13.04 7.58
N GLY A 183 6.01 -12.71 6.63
CA GLY A 183 5.62 -13.57 5.51
C GLY A 183 6.52 -13.41 4.29
N PHE A 184 5.94 -13.40 3.09
CA PHE A 184 6.66 -12.95 1.90
C PHE A 184 6.77 -11.41 1.89
N SER A 185 7.80 -10.85 1.27
CA SER A 185 7.83 -9.38 1.06
C SER A 185 6.98 -8.97 -0.14
N ILE A 186 7.02 -9.75 -1.22
CA ILE A 186 6.29 -9.46 -2.45
C ILE A 186 5.53 -10.72 -2.89
N TYR A 187 4.22 -10.60 -3.12
CA TYR A 187 3.48 -11.57 -3.93
C TYR A 187 3.38 -11.01 -5.34
N ALA A 188 4.05 -11.65 -6.32
CA ALA A 188 4.21 -11.11 -7.67
C ALA A 188 3.16 -11.60 -8.68
N GLY A 189 2.17 -12.40 -8.25
CA GLY A 189 0.99 -12.69 -9.06
C GLY A 189 1.18 -13.61 -10.27
N GLY A 190 2.22 -14.43 -10.26
CA GLY A 190 2.54 -15.40 -11.31
C GLY A 190 2.08 -16.84 -11.04
N ALA A 191 1.18 -17.08 -10.07
CA ALA A 191 0.76 -18.42 -9.67
C ALA A 191 -0.17 -19.07 -10.69
N SER A 192 -1.09 -18.29 -11.22
CA SER A 192 -2.24 -18.75 -12.01
C SER A 192 -2.43 -17.97 -13.31
N ALA A 193 -1.80 -16.81 -13.45
CA ALA A 193 -1.82 -16.00 -14.66
C ALA A 193 -0.39 -15.58 -15.09
N PRO A 194 -0.15 -15.34 -16.39
CA PRO A 194 1.07 -14.69 -16.82
C PRO A 194 1.18 -13.30 -16.20
N THR A 195 2.39 -12.80 -15.97
CA THR A 195 2.64 -11.41 -15.56
C THR A 195 3.50 -10.71 -16.60
N SER A 196 3.46 -9.38 -16.63
CA SER A 196 4.26 -8.61 -17.59
C SER A 196 4.62 -7.23 -17.07
N TYR A 197 5.81 -6.75 -17.38
CA TYR A 197 6.31 -5.43 -16.96
C TYR A 197 6.27 -5.24 -15.43
N ILE A 198 6.54 -6.31 -14.67
CA ILE A 198 6.80 -6.23 -13.24
C ILE A 198 8.31 -6.03 -13.05
N VAL A 199 8.70 -4.85 -12.57
CA VAL A 199 10.12 -4.48 -12.41
C VAL A 199 10.42 -4.35 -10.92
N VAL A 200 11.19 -5.28 -10.37
CA VAL A 200 11.63 -5.29 -8.97
C VAL A 200 13.14 -5.05 -8.93
N LYS A 201 13.55 -3.88 -8.45
CA LYS A 201 14.97 -3.50 -8.46
C LYS A 201 15.42 -2.69 -7.25
N ASN A 202 16.71 -2.78 -6.93
CA ASN A 202 17.38 -1.97 -5.90
C ASN A 202 16.79 -2.11 -4.48
N ASN A 203 15.94 -3.09 -4.22
CA ASN A 203 15.29 -3.23 -2.91
C ASN A 203 16.24 -3.90 -1.89
N VAL A 204 15.99 -3.61 -0.62
CA VAL A 204 16.68 -4.22 0.52
C VAL A 204 15.68 -5.04 1.33
N PHE A 205 15.97 -6.32 1.53
CA PHE A 205 15.16 -7.23 2.33
C PHE A 205 15.86 -7.51 3.67
N ALA A 206 15.12 -7.40 4.77
CA ALA A 206 15.64 -7.70 6.10
C ALA A 206 16.18 -9.13 6.17
N ASN A 207 17.23 -9.35 6.96
CA ASN A 207 17.70 -10.71 7.18
C ASN A 207 16.60 -11.52 7.88
N LYS A 208 16.38 -12.76 7.41
CA LYS A 208 15.33 -13.70 7.82
C LYS A 208 14.81 -13.45 9.25
N TYR A 209 13.70 -12.71 9.35
CA TYR A 209 13.05 -12.37 10.62
C TYR A 209 12.42 -13.61 11.29
N LYS A 210 11.89 -14.53 10.48
CA LYS A 210 11.32 -15.82 10.90
C LYS A 210 11.37 -16.86 9.78
N ASP A 211 11.02 -18.11 10.11
CA ASP A 211 10.79 -19.16 9.14
C ASP A 211 9.66 -18.80 8.17
N GLY A 212 9.87 -19.02 6.87
CA GLY A 212 8.92 -18.66 5.81
C GLY A 212 9.21 -17.31 5.13
N TYR A 213 10.04 -16.44 5.73
CA TYR A 213 10.41 -15.16 5.13
C TYR A 213 11.14 -15.34 3.79
N MET A 214 10.63 -14.69 2.75
CA MET A 214 11.22 -14.70 1.41
C MET A 214 11.00 -13.36 0.69
N PRO A 215 11.92 -12.95 -0.21
CA PRO A 215 11.84 -11.65 -0.84
C PRO A 215 10.68 -11.56 -1.83
N VAL A 216 10.30 -12.69 -2.43
CA VAL A 216 9.16 -12.79 -3.35
C VAL A 216 8.61 -14.21 -3.39
N THR A 217 7.31 -14.32 -3.64
CA THR A 217 6.63 -15.54 -4.07
C THR A 217 5.85 -15.29 -5.36
N GLU A 218 5.52 -16.36 -6.08
CA GLU A 218 4.76 -16.32 -7.34
C GLU A 218 5.41 -15.39 -8.38
N TRP A 219 6.74 -15.39 -8.42
CA TRP A 219 7.51 -14.70 -9.45
C TRP A 219 7.47 -15.49 -10.76
N ASN A 220 7.40 -14.77 -11.88
CA ASN A 220 7.48 -15.33 -13.23
C ASN A 220 8.63 -14.65 -13.98
N ALA A 221 9.79 -15.29 -14.00
CA ALA A 221 10.99 -14.78 -14.66
C ALA A 221 10.87 -14.75 -16.20
N HIS A 222 9.87 -15.42 -16.77
CA HIS A 222 9.62 -15.49 -18.21
C HIS A 222 8.55 -14.49 -18.69
N GLY A 223 7.92 -13.75 -17.76
CA GLY A 223 6.94 -12.73 -18.11
C GLY A 223 7.57 -11.61 -18.94
N THR A 224 6.85 -11.18 -19.99
CA THR A 224 7.33 -10.13 -20.89
C THR A 224 7.69 -8.86 -20.10
N GLY A 225 8.93 -8.42 -20.18
CA GLY A 225 9.37 -7.19 -19.50
C GLY A 225 9.49 -7.30 -17.98
N ASN A 226 9.30 -8.50 -17.40
CA ASN A 226 9.59 -8.71 -15.99
C ASN A 226 11.09 -8.63 -15.74
N VAL A 227 11.47 -7.93 -14.67
CA VAL A 227 12.88 -7.71 -14.31
C VAL A 227 13.05 -7.86 -12.82
N TRP A 228 14.02 -8.68 -12.42
CA TRP A 228 14.52 -8.75 -11.06
C TRP A 228 16.02 -8.43 -11.08
N THR A 229 16.43 -7.31 -10.49
CA THR A 229 17.85 -6.90 -10.55
C THR A 229 18.29 -6.07 -9.36
N SER A 230 19.54 -6.22 -8.95
CA SER A 230 20.17 -5.38 -7.92
C SER A 230 19.42 -5.35 -6.57
N ASN A 231 18.61 -6.37 -6.29
CA ASN A 231 18.00 -6.54 -4.99
C ASN A 231 18.97 -7.24 -4.03
N THR A 232 18.97 -6.83 -2.77
CA THR A 232 19.91 -7.32 -1.76
C THR A 232 19.20 -7.67 -0.46
N TRP A 233 19.83 -8.55 0.31
CA TRP A 233 19.53 -8.72 1.73
C TRP A 233 20.27 -7.65 2.54
N GLU A 234 19.85 -7.40 3.78
CA GLU A 234 20.54 -6.49 4.71
C GLU A 234 22.02 -6.82 4.94
N ASP A 235 22.42 -8.09 4.81
CA ASP A 235 23.83 -8.48 4.88
C ASP A 235 24.63 -8.16 3.59
N GLY A 236 24.00 -7.49 2.63
CA GLY A 236 24.57 -7.08 1.35
C GLY A 236 24.62 -8.18 0.29
N LYS A 237 24.19 -9.42 0.59
CA LYS A 237 24.15 -10.48 -0.41
C LYS A 237 23.04 -10.24 -1.43
N PRO A 238 23.22 -10.65 -2.69
CA PRO A 238 22.14 -10.61 -3.67
C PRO A 238 20.92 -11.41 -3.20
N ALA A 239 19.74 -10.79 -3.24
CA ALA A 239 18.47 -11.48 -3.11
C ALA A 239 18.10 -12.05 -4.47
N LEU A 240 18.47 -13.31 -4.72
CA LEU A 240 18.23 -13.98 -5.99
C LEU A 240 16.88 -14.69 -5.99
N VAL A 241 16.25 -14.74 -7.16
CA VAL A 241 14.97 -15.43 -7.37
C VAL A 241 15.10 -16.37 -8.55
N THR A 242 14.40 -17.50 -8.49
CA THR A 242 14.36 -18.50 -9.55
C THR A 242 12.92 -18.92 -9.82
N LYS A 243 12.60 -19.16 -11.09
CA LYS A 243 11.28 -19.34 -11.72
C LYS A 243 10.61 -18.06 -12.17
#